data_AF-A0A8K0CSJ3-F1
#
_entry.id   AF-A0A8K0CSJ3-F1
#
_cell.length_a   1.000
_cell.length_b   1.000
_cell.length_c   1.000
_cell.angle_alpha   90.00
_cell.angle_beta   90.00
_cell.angle_gamma   90.00
#
_symmetry.space_group_name_H-M   'P 1'
#
loop_
_entity.id
_entity.type
_entity.pdbx_description
1 polymer ?
#
loop_
_entity_poly.entity_id
_entity_poly.type
_entity_poly.pdbx_seq_one_letter_code
_entity_poly.pdbx_strand_id
1 'polypeptide(L)'
;MAKFAVFFIAALAFQAALAAPKKNQGAAAAGKSQLEEVAEQVQHVVTEVHTSLQNVLPDSKQVTQALGTQSQEFARNVQNIVNKLQAEIDKNKGQVDSTLQQISVKLTENINALKQAVGPDATAKANEIRTQLDNHLKNSAAEIDKLVKVVQPNLQHAGESINAFAKGVLDDFLKAAENLKNQVDTTIQSKGQKH
;
A
#
# COMPACT_ATOMS: atom_id res chain seq x y z
N MET A 1 22.58 -50.58 -23.57
CA MET A 1 23.27 -49.66 -22.64
C MET A 1 22.22 -48.92 -21.82
N ALA A 2 22.43 -48.87 -20.50
CA ALA A 2 21.82 -48.03 -19.45
C ALA A 2 20.36 -47.55 -19.69
N LYS A 3 19.34 -48.10 -19.00
CA LYS A 3 18.99 -47.86 -17.58
C LYS A 3 19.07 -46.38 -17.20
N PHE A 4 17.91 -45.80 -16.87
CA PHE A 4 17.62 -44.69 -15.93
C PHE A 4 16.52 -43.77 -16.48
N ALA A 5 15.26 -44.21 -16.36
CA ALA A 5 14.09 -43.32 -16.31
C ALA A 5 12.86 -44.05 -15.75
N VAL A 6 13.07 -44.93 -14.77
CA VAL A 6 11.98 -45.49 -13.95
C VAL A 6 12.16 -44.86 -12.59
N PHE A 7 11.64 -43.66 -12.38
CA PHE A 7 11.37 -43.03 -11.08
C PHE A 7 10.94 -41.59 -11.38
N PHE A 8 9.67 -41.36 -11.73
CA PHE A 8 8.99 -40.07 -11.52
C PHE A 8 7.49 -40.09 -11.90
N ILE A 9 6.93 -41.22 -12.36
CA ILE A 9 5.49 -41.37 -12.66
C ILE A 9 4.80 -42.26 -11.61
N ALA A 10 5.16 -42.10 -10.33
CA ALA A 10 4.53 -42.82 -9.22
C ALA A 10 4.33 -41.92 -7.98
N ALA A 11 4.19 -40.60 -8.18
CA ALA A 11 4.02 -39.64 -7.09
C ALA A 11 2.76 -38.75 -7.25
N LEU A 12 1.83 -39.09 -8.15
CA LEU A 12 0.65 -38.24 -8.43
C LEU A 12 -0.72 -38.91 -8.26
N ALA A 13 -0.81 -40.13 -7.74
CA ALA A 13 -2.11 -40.83 -7.70
C ALA A 13 -2.43 -41.61 -6.42
N PHE A 14 -1.68 -41.42 -5.32
CA PHE A 14 -1.93 -42.19 -4.08
C PHE A 14 -1.85 -41.33 -2.81
N GLN A 15 -2.71 -40.32 -2.74
CA GLN A 15 -3.13 -39.71 -1.47
C GLN A 15 -4.66 -39.55 -1.39
N ALA A 16 -5.39 -40.43 -2.07
CA ALA A 16 -6.82 -40.63 -1.88
C ALA A 16 -7.01 -41.97 -1.16
N ALA A 17 -7.73 -41.94 -0.04
CA ALA A 17 -8.14 -43.06 0.81
C ALA A 17 -7.04 -43.68 1.71
N LEU A 18 -6.96 -43.17 2.96
CA LEU A 18 -7.14 -43.93 4.21
C LEU A 18 -6.63 -43.12 5.41
N ALA A 19 -7.48 -42.26 5.98
CA ALA A 19 -7.45 -41.90 7.40
C ALA A 19 -8.83 -41.41 7.86
N ALA A 20 -9.42 -42.15 8.80
CA ALA A 20 -10.68 -41.83 9.48
C ALA A 20 -10.60 -40.48 10.26
N PRO A 21 -11.74 -39.89 10.67
CA PRO A 21 -11.85 -38.46 10.96
C PRO A 21 -11.14 -38.10 12.28
N LYS A 22 -9.98 -37.46 12.18
CA LYS A 22 -9.40 -36.74 13.32
C LYS A 22 -9.96 -35.32 13.34
N LYS A 23 -10.79 -35.07 14.35
CA LYS A 23 -11.16 -33.74 14.84
C LYS A 23 -9.94 -32.80 14.86
N ASN A 24 -10.17 -31.58 14.37
CA ASN A 24 -9.30 -30.40 14.43
C ASN A 24 -7.93 -30.53 13.75
N GLN A 25 -7.96 -30.17 12.47
CA GLN A 25 -6.85 -29.59 11.72
C GLN A 25 -6.25 -28.41 12.51
N GLY A 26 -5.21 -28.70 13.27
CA GLY A 26 -4.26 -27.71 13.78
C GLY A 26 -2.94 -27.91 13.07
N ALA A 27 -2.81 -27.35 11.88
CA ALA A 27 -1.55 -27.03 11.21
C ALA A 27 -1.90 -26.36 9.88
N ALA A 28 -2.35 -25.11 9.95
CA ALA A 28 -2.25 -24.22 8.82
C ALA A 28 -0.77 -24.18 8.40
N ALA A 29 -0.45 -24.66 7.21
CA ALA A 29 0.69 -24.10 6.51
C ALA A 29 0.43 -22.60 6.44
N ALA A 30 1.21 -21.82 7.18
CA ALA A 30 1.09 -20.38 7.27
C ALA A 30 1.51 -19.77 5.92
N GLY A 31 0.63 -19.87 4.92
CA GLY A 31 0.66 -19.01 3.75
C GLY A 31 0.28 -17.60 4.20
N LYS A 32 1.03 -16.59 3.75
CA LYS A 32 0.68 -15.19 3.95
C LYS A 32 -0.76 -14.96 3.49
N SER A 33 -1.54 -14.25 4.29
CA SER A 33 -2.86 -13.79 3.89
C SER A 33 -2.75 -12.81 2.73
N GLN A 34 -3.78 -12.74 1.88
CA GLN A 34 -3.80 -11.80 0.75
C GLN A 34 -3.64 -10.34 1.19
N LEU A 35 -4.04 -9.98 2.41
CA LEU A 35 -3.82 -8.64 2.96
C LEU A 35 -2.33 -8.37 3.23
N GLU A 36 -1.59 -9.36 3.75
CA GLU A 36 -0.14 -9.24 3.96
C GLU A 36 0.59 -9.13 2.63
N GLU A 37 0.19 -9.89 1.61
CA GLU A 37 0.80 -9.81 0.28
C GLU A 37 0.65 -8.41 -0.33
N VAL A 38 -0.54 -7.81 -0.24
CA VAL A 38 -0.75 -6.45 -0.75
C VAL A 38 -0.03 -5.41 0.12
N ALA A 39 0.02 -5.61 1.45
CA ALA A 39 0.79 -4.74 2.34
C ALA A 39 2.29 -4.76 2.00
N GLU A 40 2.85 -5.92 1.69
CA GLU A 40 4.24 -6.05 1.23
C GLU A 40 4.48 -5.35 -0.10
N GLN A 41 3.54 -5.44 -1.04
CA GLN A 41 3.60 -4.69 -2.31
C GLN A 41 3.58 -3.18 -2.07
N VAL A 42 2.74 -2.71 -1.14
CA VAL A 42 2.72 -1.29 -0.73
C VAL A 42 4.08 -0.87 -0.20
N GLN A 43 4.71 -1.64 0.70
CA GLN A 43 6.04 -1.32 1.23
C GLN A 43 7.11 -1.30 0.13
N HIS A 44 7.04 -2.25 -0.80
CA HIS A 44 7.93 -2.29 -1.96
C HIS A 44 7.80 -1.03 -2.81
N VAL A 45 6.59 -0.67 -3.22
CA VAL A 45 6.34 0.52 -4.05
C VAL A 45 6.72 1.80 -3.32
N VAL A 46 6.46 1.92 -2.02
CA VAL A 46 6.90 3.06 -1.21
C VAL A 46 8.43 3.20 -1.21
N THR A 47 9.14 2.08 -1.13
CA THR A 47 10.62 2.06 -1.22
C THR A 47 11.12 2.45 -2.61
N GLU A 48 10.43 2.01 -3.66
CA GLU A 48 10.75 2.41 -5.04
C GLU A 48 10.49 3.90 -5.28
N VAL A 49 9.36 4.44 -4.79
CA VAL A 49 9.06 5.87 -4.84
C VAL A 49 10.13 6.64 -4.08
N HIS A 50 10.51 6.19 -2.88
CA HIS A 50 11.59 6.82 -2.12
C HIS A 50 12.88 6.90 -2.95
N THR A 51 13.29 5.78 -3.56
CA THR A 51 14.49 5.70 -4.39
C THR A 51 14.38 6.60 -5.63
N SER A 52 13.20 6.64 -6.26
CA SER A 52 12.94 7.48 -7.44
C SER A 52 13.00 8.96 -7.06
N LEU A 53 12.36 9.33 -5.94
CA LEU A 53 12.48 10.65 -5.34
C LEU A 53 13.95 10.98 -5.07
N GLN A 54 14.76 10.02 -4.60
CA GLN A 54 16.20 10.20 -4.42
C GLN A 54 16.95 10.63 -5.68
N ASN A 55 16.53 10.13 -6.82
CA ASN A 55 17.13 10.39 -8.12
C ASN A 55 16.54 11.61 -8.85
N VAL A 56 15.64 12.37 -8.22
CA VAL A 56 15.07 13.58 -8.83
C VAL A 56 16.16 14.62 -9.09
N LEU A 57 16.05 15.23 -10.27
CA LEU A 57 16.94 16.26 -10.79
C LEU A 57 17.00 17.52 -9.92
N PRO A 58 18.07 18.33 -10.05
CA PRO A 58 18.23 19.56 -9.28
C PRO A 58 17.05 20.53 -9.39
N ASP A 59 16.90 21.36 -8.35
CA ASP A 59 15.84 22.37 -8.22
C ASP A 59 15.66 23.16 -9.52
N SER A 60 14.48 23.02 -10.13
CA SER A 60 14.04 23.86 -11.23
C SER A 60 12.55 24.14 -11.11
N LYS A 61 12.07 25.22 -11.71
CA LYS A 61 10.63 25.57 -11.68
C LYS A 61 9.75 24.43 -12.18
N GLN A 62 10.19 23.73 -13.23
CA GLN A 62 9.49 22.59 -13.81
C GLN A 62 9.45 21.38 -12.87
N VAL A 63 10.58 21.02 -12.24
CA VAL A 63 10.63 19.91 -11.28
C VAL A 63 9.79 20.22 -10.05
N THR A 64 9.89 21.44 -9.53
CA THR A 64 9.08 21.91 -8.39
C THR A 64 7.59 21.83 -8.70
N GLN A 65 7.17 22.30 -9.88
CA GLN A 65 5.76 22.25 -10.31
C GLN A 65 5.27 20.82 -10.55
N ALA A 66 6.11 19.96 -11.14
CA ALA A 66 5.78 18.55 -11.36
C ALA A 66 5.59 17.82 -10.03
N LEU A 67 6.57 17.93 -9.11
CA LEU A 67 6.47 17.34 -7.77
C LEU A 67 5.30 17.91 -6.97
N GLY A 68 5.03 19.21 -7.09
CA GLY A 68 3.88 19.86 -6.45
C GLY A 68 2.56 19.25 -6.95
N THR A 69 2.39 19.14 -8.27
CA THR A 69 1.22 18.50 -8.88
C THR A 69 1.05 17.05 -8.43
N GLN A 70 2.14 16.28 -8.45
CA GLN A 70 2.17 14.87 -8.04
C GLN A 70 1.80 14.71 -6.57
N SER A 71 2.33 15.58 -5.71
CA SER A 71 2.01 15.58 -4.28
C SER A 71 0.55 15.92 -4.02
N GLN A 72 -0.03 16.86 -4.78
CA GLN A 72 -1.45 17.19 -4.71
C GLN A 72 -2.32 16.02 -5.17
N GLU A 73 -1.93 15.32 -6.24
CA GLU A 73 -2.66 14.14 -6.73
C GLU A 73 -2.60 12.98 -5.73
N PHE A 74 -1.42 12.69 -5.19
CA PHE A 74 -1.27 11.72 -4.10
C PHE A 74 -2.14 12.09 -2.90
N ALA A 75 -2.11 13.36 -2.45
CA ALA A 75 -2.96 13.86 -1.37
C ALA A 75 -4.46 13.66 -1.65
N ARG A 76 -4.92 13.83 -2.90
CA ARG A 76 -6.32 13.57 -3.29
C ARG A 76 -6.65 12.08 -3.22
N ASN A 77 -5.74 11.22 -3.66
CA ASN A 77 -5.95 9.77 -3.61
C ASN A 77 -6.03 9.27 -2.17
N VAL A 78 -5.12 9.71 -1.29
CA VAL A 78 -5.19 9.38 0.15
C VAL A 78 -6.45 9.97 0.78
N GLN A 79 -6.91 11.16 0.37
CA GLN A 79 -8.18 11.71 0.85
C GLN A 79 -9.37 10.82 0.49
N ASN A 80 -9.39 10.21 -0.69
CA ASN A 80 -10.43 9.26 -1.06
C ASN A 80 -10.42 8.03 -0.16
N ILE A 81 -9.23 7.55 0.24
CA ILE A 81 -9.08 6.46 1.20
C ILE A 81 -9.64 6.86 2.57
N VAL A 82 -9.28 8.06 3.07
CA VAL A 82 -9.84 8.59 4.32
C VAL A 82 -11.37 8.64 4.27
N ASN A 83 -11.94 9.12 3.16
CA ASN A 83 -13.39 9.20 3.02
C ASN A 83 -14.05 7.81 3.04
N LYS A 84 -13.44 6.80 2.40
CA LYS A 84 -13.90 5.41 2.45
C LYS A 84 -13.82 4.84 3.86
N LEU A 85 -12.71 5.10 4.57
CA LEU A 85 -12.50 4.68 5.95
C LEU A 85 -13.53 5.31 6.89
N GLN A 86 -13.79 6.61 6.74
CA GLN A 86 -14.79 7.31 7.52
C GLN A 86 -16.21 6.77 7.26
N ALA A 87 -16.55 6.50 5.99
CA ALA A 87 -17.84 5.89 5.66
C ALA A 87 -18.00 4.50 6.29
N GLU A 88 -16.94 3.69 6.34
CA GLU A 88 -16.98 2.36 6.94
C GLU A 88 -17.07 2.43 8.48
N ILE A 89 -16.35 3.38 9.10
CA ILE A 89 -16.47 3.70 10.53
C ILE A 89 -17.91 4.11 10.86
N ASP A 90 -18.52 4.96 10.04
CA ASP A 90 -19.87 5.46 10.24
C ASP A 90 -20.94 4.37 10.11
N LYS A 91 -20.78 3.45 9.14
CA LYS A 91 -21.69 2.32 8.95
C LYS A 91 -21.65 1.31 10.09
N ASN A 92 -20.48 1.10 10.68
CA ASN A 92 -20.26 0.10 11.73
C ASN A 92 -20.07 0.77 13.11
N LYS A 93 -20.68 1.94 13.31
CA LYS A 93 -20.63 2.71 14.57
C LYS A 93 -20.97 1.82 15.77
N GLY A 94 -20.07 1.76 16.74
CA GLY A 94 -20.21 0.94 17.95
C GLY A 94 -19.55 -0.45 17.88
N GLN A 95 -19.17 -0.92 16.69
CA GLN A 95 -18.42 -2.17 16.48
C GLN A 95 -16.99 -1.93 15.95
N VAL A 96 -16.72 -0.71 15.49
CA VAL A 96 -15.43 -0.32 14.92
C VAL A 96 -14.44 0.06 16.00
N ASP A 97 -13.26 -0.56 15.92
CA ASP A 97 -12.10 -0.27 16.75
C ASP A 97 -11.71 1.21 16.67
N SER A 98 -11.44 1.83 17.82
CA SER A 98 -10.85 3.17 17.95
C SER A 98 -9.59 3.35 17.09
N THR A 99 -8.90 2.26 16.78
CA THR A 99 -7.73 2.24 15.90
C THR A 99 -8.07 2.65 14.47
N LEU A 100 -9.22 2.27 13.92
CA LEU A 100 -9.63 2.70 12.57
C LEU A 100 -9.90 4.21 12.52
N GLN A 101 -10.47 4.77 13.58
CA GLN A 101 -10.62 6.22 13.72
C GLN A 101 -9.27 6.94 13.79
N GLN A 102 -8.32 6.40 14.56
CA GLN A 102 -6.97 6.96 14.64
C GLN A 102 -6.25 6.92 13.28
N ILE A 103 -6.37 5.82 12.53
CA ILE A 103 -5.81 5.72 11.17
C ILE A 103 -6.42 6.79 10.27
N SER A 104 -7.75 6.99 10.29
CA SER A 104 -8.44 8.03 9.51
C SER A 104 -7.92 9.43 9.84
N VAL A 105 -7.78 9.75 11.12
CA VAL A 105 -7.24 11.03 11.59
C VAL A 105 -5.80 11.22 11.14
N LYS A 106 -4.94 10.22 11.32
CA LYS A 106 -3.51 10.29 10.96
C LYS A 106 -3.29 10.45 9.46
N LEU A 107 -4.08 9.75 8.64
CA LEU A 107 -4.06 9.94 7.19
C LEU A 107 -4.52 11.35 6.80
N THR A 108 -5.56 11.87 7.45
CA THR A 108 -6.03 13.26 7.25
C THR A 108 -4.96 14.30 7.61
N GLU A 109 -4.28 14.11 8.73
CA GLU A 109 -3.16 14.96 9.15
C GLU A 109 -2.04 14.96 8.10
N ASN A 110 -1.64 13.77 7.61
CA ASN A 110 -0.62 13.65 6.57
C ASN A 110 -1.01 14.36 5.27
N ILE A 111 -2.27 14.22 4.84
CA ILE A 111 -2.79 14.90 3.65
C ILE A 111 -2.77 16.41 3.82
N ASN A 112 -3.21 16.92 4.96
CA ASN A 112 -3.30 18.36 5.21
C ASN A 112 -1.90 18.99 5.27
N ALA A 113 -0.95 18.33 5.93
CA ALA A 113 0.44 18.75 5.94
C ALA A 113 1.03 18.79 4.52
N LEU A 114 0.83 17.72 3.72
CA LEU A 114 1.30 17.69 2.34
C LEU A 114 0.67 18.81 1.50
N LYS A 115 -0.66 19.02 1.58
CA LYS A 115 -1.37 20.09 0.87
C LYS A 115 -0.85 21.48 1.22
N GLN A 116 -0.52 21.73 2.49
CA GLN A 116 0.04 23.01 2.91
C GLN A 116 1.42 23.26 2.27
N ALA A 117 2.22 22.22 2.12
CA ALA A 117 3.56 22.33 1.56
C ALA A 117 3.64 22.45 0.04
N VAL A 118 2.57 22.04 -0.67
CA VAL A 118 2.50 22.11 -2.14
C VAL A 118 1.33 22.95 -2.66
N GLY A 119 0.70 23.73 -1.79
CA GLY A 119 -0.44 24.57 -2.12
C GLY A 119 -0.07 25.74 -3.05
N PRO A 120 -1.07 26.48 -3.57
CA PRO A 120 -0.85 27.63 -4.44
C PRO A 120 0.00 28.75 -3.81
N ASP A 121 0.02 28.82 -2.48
CA ASP A 121 0.84 29.78 -1.71
C ASP A 121 2.20 29.22 -1.27
N ALA A 122 2.52 27.97 -1.65
CA ALA A 122 3.76 27.33 -1.22
C ALA A 122 4.97 27.87 -1.98
N THR A 123 5.96 28.37 -1.24
CA THR A 123 7.27 28.80 -1.76
C THR A 123 8.32 27.69 -1.72
N ALA A 124 7.90 26.45 -1.44
CA ALA A 124 8.77 25.30 -1.21
C ALA A 124 9.61 24.98 -2.47
N LYS A 125 10.88 24.63 -2.25
CA LYS A 125 11.77 24.14 -3.31
C LYS A 125 11.50 22.67 -3.61
N ALA A 126 11.95 22.17 -4.76
CA ALA A 126 11.73 20.76 -5.14
C ALA A 126 12.29 19.79 -4.10
N ASN A 127 13.46 20.09 -3.51
CA ASN A 127 14.03 19.31 -2.42
C ASN A 127 13.11 19.22 -1.19
N GLU A 128 12.47 20.33 -0.82
CA GLU A 128 11.57 20.36 0.34
C GLU A 128 10.28 19.60 0.05
N ILE A 129 9.68 19.84 -1.13
CA ILE A 129 8.49 19.10 -1.59
C ILE A 129 8.77 17.59 -1.60
N ARG A 130 9.92 17.20 -2.13
CA ARG A 130 10.36 15.80 -2.19
C ARG A 130 10.46 15.18 -0.80
N THR A 131 11.13 15.84 0.14
CA THR A 131 11.26 15.34 1.51
C THR A 131 9.91 15.19 2.18
N GLN A 132 9.03 16.18 2.01
CA GLN A 132 7.69 16.11 2.59
C GLN A 132 6.84 15.01 1.96
N LEU A 133 6.86 14.89 0.63
CA LEU A 133 6.18 13.82 -0.08
C LEU A 133 6.66 12.43 0.37
N ASP A 134 7.97 12.22 0.47
CA ASP A 134 8.55 10.96 0.94
C ASP A 134 8.10 10.62 2.37
N ASN A 135 8.18 11.59 3.27
CA ASN A 135 7.78 11.41 4.66
C ASN A 135 6.28 11.10 4.77
N HIS A 136 5.42 11.86 4.09
CA HIS A 136 3.97 11.66 4.16
C HIS A 136 3.51 10.40 3.45
N LEU A 137 4.20 9.95 2.39
CA LEU A 137 3.98 8.66 1.76
C LEU A 137 4.28 7.52 2.75
N LYS A 138 5.47 7.53 3.37
CA LYS A 138 5.88 6.51 4.35
C LYS A 138 4.96 6.47 5.57
N ASN A 139 4.60 7.64 6.10
CA ASN A 139 3.68 7.73 7.24
C ASN A 139 2.31 7.17 6.85
N SER A 140 1.79 7.51 5.67
CA SER A 140 0.50 6.98 5.21
C SER A 140 0.52 5.47 4.99
N ALA A 141 1.62 4.94 4.45
CA ALA A 141 1.82 3.50 4.31
C ALA A 141 1.87 2.79 5.67
N ALA A 142 2.51 3.40 6.67
CA ALA A 142 2.55 2.87 8.03
C ALA A 142 1.17 2.85 8.71
N GLU A 143 0.34 3.88 8.50
CA GLU A 143 -1.04 3.87 9.02
C GLU A 143 -1.91 2.83 8.30
N ILE A 144 -1.70 2.60 7.01
CA ILE A 144 -2.39 1.53 6.27
C ILE A 144 -1.89 0.14 6.65
N ASP A 145 -0.61 -0.03 7.00
CA ASP A 145 -0.11 -1.29 7.56
C ASP A 145 -0.78 -1.61 8.91
N LYS A 146 -1.09 -0.59 9.73
CA LYS A 146 -1.88 -0.79 10.95
C LYS A 146 -3.29 -1.29 10.66
N LEU A 147 -3.93 -0.84 9.57
CA LEU A 147 -5.24 -1.36 9.15
C LEU A 147 -5.20 -2.88 8.98
N VAL A 148 -4.16 -3.40 8.34
CA VAL A 148 -3.97 -4.85 8.14
C VAL A 148 -3.83 -5.57 9.47
N LYS A 149 -3.01 -5.04 10.37
CA LYS A 149 -2.78 -5.61 11.70
C LYS A 149 -4.02 -5.62 12.60
N VAL A 150 -4.93 -4.67 12.42
CA VAL A 150 -6.22 -4.63 13.15
C VAL A 150 -7.22 -5.61 12.56
N VAL A 151 -7.23 -5.75 11.23
CA VAL A 151 -8.22 -6.58 10.53
C VAL A 151 -7.85 -8.07 10.58
N GLN A 152 -6.59 -8.42 10.36
CA GLN A 152 -6.11 -9.82 10.33
C GLN A 152 -6.52 -10.69 11.52
N PRO A 153 -6.21 -10.32 12.79
CA PRO A 153 -6.53 -11.15 13.94
C PRO A 153 -8.05 -11.27 14.15
N ASN A 154 -8.80 -10.29 13.67
CA ASN A 154 -10.25 -10.24 13.77
C ASN A 154 -10.97 -10.88 12.57
N LEU A 155 -10.27 -11.39 11.54
CA LEU A 155 -10.89 -11.95 10.33
C LEU A 155 -11.89 -13.08 10.62
N GLN A 156 -11.71 -13.83 11.71
CA GLN A 156 -12.64 -14.90 12.12
C GLN A 156 -13.98 -14.34 12.66
N HIS A 157 -14.02 -13.08 13.10
CA HIS A 157 -15.19 -12.42 13.68
C HIS A 157 -15.71 -11.22 12.87
N ALA A 158 -14.85 -10.58 12.07
CA ALA A 158 -15.10 -9.36 11.31
C ALA A 158 -15.83 -9.60 9.97
N GLY A 159 -15.90 -10.86 9.52
CA GLY A 159 -16.59 -11.24 8.28
C GLY A 159 -15.88 -10.81 7.00
N GLU A 160 -16.35 -11.32 5.85
CA GLU A 160 -15.78 -11.04 4.53
C GLU A 160 -15.80 -9.55 4.16
N SER A 161 -16.76 -8.78 4.67
CA SER A 161 -16.94 -7.35 4.36
C SER A 161 -15.78 -6.49 4.85
N ILE A 162 -15.27 -6.73 6.06
CA ILE A 162 -14.14 -5.96 6.61
C ILE A 162 -12.83 -6.35 5.90
N ASN A 163 -12.67 -7.61 5.53
CA ASN A 163 -11.52 -8.07 4.74
C ASN A 163 -11.50 -7.42 3.35
N ALA A 164 -12.64 -7.44 2.65
CA ALA A 164 -12.79 -6.79 1.35
C ALA A 164 -12.56 -5.27 1.43
N PHE A 165 -13.03 -4.64 2.51
CA PHE A 165 -12.77 -3.22 2.78
C PHE A 165 -11.27 -2.95 2.95
N ALA A 166 -10.57 -3.70 3.81
CA ALA A 166 -9.14 -3.52 4.05
C ALA A 166 -8.31 -3.74 2.78
N LYS A 167 -8.66 -4.77 2.00
CA LYS A 167 -8.05 -5.03 0.69
C LYS A 167 -8.29 -3.87 -0.27
N GLY A 168 -9.52 -3.35 -0.34
CA GLY A 168 -9.85 -2.20 -1.18
C GLY A 168 -9.05 -0.93 -0.82
N VAL A 169 -8.86 -0.67 0.47
CA VAL A 169 -8.03 0.45 0.95
C VAL A 169 -6.56 0.26 0.55
N LEU A 170 -6.02 -0.94 0.76
CA LEU A 170 -4.65 -1.27 0.36
C LEU A 170 -4.46 -1.14 -1.16
N ASP A 171 -5.38 -1.67 -1.96
CA ASP A 171 -5.33 -1.62 -3.42
C ASP A 171 -5.39 -0.17 -3.93
N ASP A 172 -6.24 0.66 -3.33
CA ASP A 172 -6.31 2.09 -3.67
C ASP A 172 -5.01 2.83 -3.33
N PHE A 173 -4.41 2.51 -2.18
CA PHE A 173 -3.14 3.10 -1.78
C PHE A 173 -1.99 2.65 -2.67
N LEU A 174 -1.93 1.36 -3.00
CA LEU A 174 -0.96 0.79 -3.91
C LEU A 174 -1.02 1.52 -5.25
N LYS A 175 -2.21 1.64 -5.84
CA LYS A 175 -2.42 2.41 -7.08
C LYS A 175 -1.98 3.86 -6.96
N ALA A 176 -2.27 4.52 -5.83
CA ALA A 176 -1.84 5.90 -5.60
C ALA A 176 -0.31 6.02 -5.56
N ALA A 177 0.37 5.06 -4.92
CA ALA A 177 1.82 5.01 -4.83
C ALA A 177 2.48 4.65 -6.17
N GLU A 178 1.91 3.70 -6.93
CA GLU A 178 2.36 3.36 -8.28
C GLU A 178 2.21 4.52 -9.25
N ASN A 179 1.08 5.22 -9.20
CA ASN A 179 0.87 6.43 -10.00
C ASN A 179 1.90 7.50 -9.65
N LEU A 180 2.14 7.72 -8.36
CA LEU A 180 3.18 8.64 -7.90
C LEU A 180 4.56 8.25 -8.44
N LYS A 181 4.93 6.96 -8.33
CA LYS A 181 6.19 6.43 -8.87
C LYS A 181 6.33 6.74 -10.35
N ASN A 182 5.32 6.38 -11.15
CA ASN A 182 5.34 6.56 -12.60
C ASN A 182 5.49 8.04 -12.98
N GLN A 183 4.84 8.94 -12.25
CA GLN A 183 4.93 10.38 -12.49
C GLN A 183 6.30 10.95 -12.10
N VAL A 184 6.88 10.52 -10.98
CA VAL A 184 8.23 10.89 -10.56
C VAL A 184 9.25 10.40 -11.59
N ASP A 185 9.18 9.13 -12.00
CA ASP A 185 10.06 8.52 -13.00
C ASP A 185 9.98 9.27 -14.35
N THR A 186 8.78 9.61 -14.79
CA THR A 186 8.57 10.40 -16.02
C THR A 186 9.20 11.79 -15.91
N THR A 187 9.15 12.41 -14.73
CA THR A 187 9.78 13.72 -14.48
C THR A 187 11.30 13.63 -14.58
N ILE A 188 11.89 12.52 -14.16
CA ILE A 188 13.33 12.25 -14.27
C ILE A 188 13.71 11.99 -15.74
N GLN A 189 12.97 11.11 -16.43
CA GLN A 189 13.28 10.69 -17.80
C GLN A 189 13.09 11.79 -18.85
N SER A 190 12.02 12.60 -18.74
CA SER A 190 11.72 13.69 -19.70
C SER A 190 12.77 14.80 -19.76
N LYS A 191 13.69 14.84 -18.79
CA LYS A 191 14.83 15.76 -18.74
C LYS A 191 16.16 15.09 -19.11
N GLY A 192 16.28 13.77 -18.95
CA GLY A 192 17.44 12.98 -19.41
C GLY A 192 17.59 12.95 -20.94
N GLN A 193 16.52 13.21 -21.70
CA GLN A 193 16.55 13.24 -23.17
C GLN A 193 16.86 14.62 -23.80
N LYS A 194 17.19 15.65 -23.01
CA LYS A 194 17.51 17.00 -23.53
C LYS A 194 19.00 17.36 -23.51
N HIS A 195 19.90 16.38 -23.54
CA HIS A 195 21.34 16.60 -23.63
C HIS A 195 21.95 15.83 -24.79
#